data_AF-A0A925BIY2-F1
#
_entry.id   AF-A0A925BIY2-F1
#
_cell.length_a   1.000
_cell.length_b   1.000
_cell.length_c   1.000
_cell.angle_alpha   90.00
_cell.angle_beta   90.00
_cell.angle_gamma   90.00
#
_symmetry.space_group_name_H-M   'P 1'
#
loop_
_entity.id
_entity.type
_entity.pdbx_description
1 polymer ?
#
loop_
_entity_poly.entity_id
_entity_poly.type
_entity_poly.pdbx_seq_one_letter_code
_entity_poly.pdbx_strand_id
1 'polypeptide(L)'
;MRAFFAVCCLCLATAGFSNAAEPDPAAVQRFGTAWKYPQAGWLVLHIDGSPYDRGVQHGRLMSREIVEYIKALARTRSHKDPESAWKSLRLLTDTAFLRKYDVECLEEMKGIADGAAAAGAKYDGRRLDLLDIVTLNSDVEVGFLELALQATPTGLDSKKFGRQQASPPLVNRREMCSAFVATTPATDKSTGGVMLGHITMSSLSWVYHINVWLDVTPTNGHRFVCQ
;
A
#
# COMPACT_ATOMS: atom_id res chain seq x y z
N MET A 1 32.11 61.37 -13.62
CA MET A 1 31.29 60.14 -13.73
C MET A 1 31.63 59.24 -12.57
N ARG A 2 30.73 59.12 -11.58
CA ARG A 2 30.89 58.25 -10.40
C ARG A 2 30.00 57.03 -10.62
N ALA A 3 30.62 55.86 -10.77
CA ALA A 3 29.92 54.60 -10.95
C ALA A 3 29.39 54.11 -9.59
N PHE A 4 28.07 53.96 -9.51
CA PHE A 4 27.38 53.30 -8.40
C PHE A 4 27.54 51.79 -8.56
N PHE A 5 28.18 51.13 -7.58
CA PHE A 5 28.10 49.68 -7.40
C PHE A 5 26.77 49.36 -6.72
N ALA A 6 25.83 48.80 -7.47
CA ALA A 6 24.61 48.20 -6.92
C ALA A 6 24.96 46.79 -6.43
N VAL A 7 25.14 46.62 -5.12
CA VAL A 7 25.20 45.31 -4.47
C VAL A 7 23.78 44.76 -4.47
N CYS A 8 23.49 43.87 -5.43
CA CYS A 8 22.27 43.07 -5.44
C CYS A 8 22.35 42.07 -4.29
N CYS A 9 21.70 42.40 -3.18
CA CYS A 9 21.54 41.51 -2.04
C CYS A 9 20.62 40.36 -2.49
N LEU A 10 21.22 39.23 -2.85
CA LEU A 10 20.48 38.00 -3.10
C LEU A 10 19.84 37.59 -1.76
N CYS A 11 18.56 37.90 -1.59
CA CYS A 11 17.73 37.27 -0.57
C CYS A 11 17.72 35.77 -0.87
N LEU A 12 18.57 35.02 -0.18
CA LEU A 12 18.40 33.58 0.02
C LEU A 12 17.06 33.42 0.73
N ALA A 13 15.99 33.25 -0.04
CA ALA A 13 14.74 32.72 0.47
C ALA A 13 15.07 31.33 1.01
N THR A 14 15.24 31.23 2.32
CA THR A 14 15.10 29.95 3.01
C THR A 14 13.70 29.46 2.66
N ALA A 15 13.62 28.48 1.76
CA ALA A 15 12.41 27.69 1.60
C ALA A 15 12.22 26.97 2.94
N GLY A 16 11.56 27.64 3.87
CA GLY A 16 11.11 27.02 5.10
C GLY A 16 10.26 25.84 4.67
N PHE A 17 10.66 24.64 5.08
CA PHE A 17 9.72 23.53 5.11
C PHE A 17 8.53 24.03 5.91
N SER A 18 7.40 24.23 5.22
CA SER A 18 6.14 24.56 5.86
C SER A 18 5.95 23.53 6.97
N ASN A 19 5.76 24.00 8.21
CA ASN A 19 5.06 23.19 9.20
C ASN A 19 3.84 22.60 8.50
N ALA A 20 3.64 21.28 8.60
CA ALA A 20 2.47 20.64 8.03
C ALA A 20 1.25 21.45 8.49
N ALA A 21 0.55 22.08 7.54
CA ALA A 21 -0.62 22.88 7.88
C ALA A 21 -1.59 21.95 8.63
N GLU A 22 -2.11 22.40 9.77
CA GLU A 22 -3.12 21.63 10.48
C GLU A 22 -4.26 21.30 9.50
N PRO A 23 -4.75 20.04 9.48
CA PRO A 23 -5.79 19.66 8.56
C PRO A 23 -7.04 20.49 8.84
N ASP A 24 -7.77 20.87 7.79
CA ASP A 24 -9.08 21.50 7.93
C ASP A 24 -9.95 20.63 8.87
N PRO A 25 -10.37 21.13 10.04
CA PRO A 25 -11.15 20.35 10.99
C PRO A 25 -12.42 19.75 10.39
N ALA A 26 -13.01 20.38 9.38
CA ALA A 26 -14.20 19.88 8.69
C ALA A 26 -13.91 18.65 7.80
N ALA A 27 -12.66 18.46 7.37
CA ALA A 27 -12.23 17.33 6.55
C ALA A 27 -11.85 16.09 7.39
N VAL A 28 -11.71 16.24 8.72
CA VAL A 28 -11.28 15.16 9.61
C VAL A 28 -12.47 14.26 9.98
N GLN A 29 -12.40 13.01 9.55
CA GLN A 29 -13.31 11.94 9.98
C GLN A 29 -12.72 11.23 11.19
N ARG A 30 -13.55 10.88 12.19
CA ARG A 30 -13.11 10.23 13.42
C ARG A 30 -13.92 8.98 13.73
N PHE A 31 -13.28 8.00 14.36
CA PHE A 31 -13.93 6.86 14.96
C PHE A 31 -13.17 6.44 16.23
N GLY A 32 -13.69 6.81 17.40
CA GLY A 32 -12.94 6.68 18.64
C GLY A 32 -11.68 7.55 18.61
N THR A 33 -10.53 6.93 18.88
CA THR A 33 -9.20 7.55 18.80
C THR A 33 -8.66 7.67 17.37
N ALA A 34 -9.19 6.86 16.44
CA ALA A 34 -8.80 6.87 15.04
C ALA A 34 -9.29 8.11 14.30
N TRP A 35 -8.54 8.50 13.26
CA TRP A 35 -8.92 9.62 12.40
C TRP A 35 -8.39 9.46 10.97
N LYS A 36 -9.09 10.07 10.02
CA LYS A 36 -8.72 10.13 8.61
C LYS A 36 -8.92 11.54 8.05
N TYR A 37 -7.98 12.05 7.25
CA TYR A 37 -8.16 13.29 6.49
C TYR A 37 -7.31 13.31 5.20
N PRO A 38 -7.71 14.07 4.16
CA PRO A 38 -6.90 14.25 2.96
C PRO A 38 -5.78 15.27 3.18
N GLN A 39 -4.58 15.02 2.65
CA GLN A 39 -3.46 15.96 2.67
C GLN A 39 -2.62 15.82 1.39
N ALA A 40 -2.51 16.88 0.59
CA ALA A 40 -1.62 16.94 -0.59
C ALA A 40 -1.74 15.73 -1.55
N GLY A 41 -2.96 15.23 -1.78
CA GLY A 41 -3.22 14.07 -2.64
C GLY A 41 -3.14 12.71 -1.93
N TRP A 42 -2.83 12.69 -0.64
CA TRP A 42 -2.82 11.52 0.23
C TRP A 42 -4.05 11.45 1.11
N LEU A 43 -4.38 10.25 1.57
CA LEU A 43 -5.22 10.03 2.73
C LEU A 43 -4.32 9.72 3.93
N VAL A 44 -4.33 10.58 4.94
CA VAL A 44 -3.65 10.31 6.21
C VAL A 44 -4.65 9.59 7.10
N LEU A 45 -4.26 8.41 7.59
CA LEU A 45 -5.07 7.55 8.45
C LEU A 45 -4.27 7.20 9.70
N HIS A 46 -4.85 7.47 10.87
CA HIS A 46 -4.33 6.99 12.14
C HIS A 46 -5.25 5.93 12.73
N ILE A 47 -4.65 4.82 13.16
CA ILE A 47 -5.31 3.73 13.89
C ILE A 47 -4.45 3.29 15.07
N ASP A 48 -5.10 2.77 16.10
CA ASP A 48 -4.43 2.30 17.30
C ASP A 48 -5.11 1.09 17.94
N GLY A 49 -4.40 0.44 18.85
CA GLY A 49 -4.97 -0.61 19.70
C GLY A 49 -4.56 -2.03 19.30
N SER A 50 -5.37 -2.99 19.78
CA SER A 50 -5.20 -4.40 19.48
C SER A 50 -5.41 -4.67 17.98
N PRO A 51 -4.95 -5.81 17.44
CA PRO A 51 -5.08 -6.11 16.01
C PRO A 51 -6.50 -5.96 15.49
N TYR A 52 -7.46 -6.58 16.16
CA TYR A 52 -8.85 -6.48 15.78
C TYR A 52 -9.39 -5.03 15.90
N ASP A 53 -9.08 -4.33 17.00
CA ASP A 53 -9.62 -2.97 17.24
C ASP A 53 -9.10 -1.96 16.20
N ARG A 54 -7.79 -1.96 15.93
CA ARG A 54 -7.19 -1.08 14.90
C ARG A 54 -7.70 -1.46 13.51
N GLY A 55 -7.95 -2.74 13.27
CA GLY A 55 -8.63 -3.22 12.07
C GLY A 55 -10.03 -2.61 11.91
N VAL A 56 -10.87 -2.64 12.96
CA VAL A 56 -12.22 -2.05 12.92
C VAL A 56 -12.17 -0.55 12.64
N GLN A 57 -11.22 0.16 13.26
CA GLN A 57 -10.98 1.58 13.01
C GLN A 57 -10.64 1.84 11.53
N HIS A 58 -9.68 1.11 10.98
CA HIS A 58 -9.29 1.18 9.57
C HIS A 58 -10.49 0.91 8.66
N GLY A 59 -11.17 -0.21 8.85
CA GLY A 59 -12.30 -0.63 8.02
C GLY A 59 -13.42 0.40 7.99
N ARG A 60 -13.78 0.99 9.14
CA ARG A 60 -14.82 2.03 9.20
C ARG A 60 -14.42 3.28 8.43
N LEU A 61 -13.22 3.79 8.68
CA LEU A 61 -12.75 5.04 8.09
C LEU A 61 -12.42 4.90 6.59
N MET A 62 -12.02 3.72 6.12
CA MET A 62 -11.64 3.45 4.72
C MET A 62 -12.69 2.65 3.94
N SER A 63 -13.90 2.52 4.47
CA SER A 63 -14.98 1.68 3.91
C SER A 63 -15.26 1.95 2.43
N ARG A 64 -15.23 3.21 2.00
CA ARG A 64 -15.41 3.61 0.59
C ARG A 64 -14.22 3.20 -0.26
N GLU A 65 -13.02 3.53 0.18
CA GLU A 65 -11.76 3.29 -0.53
C GLU A 65 -11.52 1.79 -0.74
N ILE A 66 -11.81 0.97 0.27
CA ILE A 66 -11.75 -0.50 0.20
C ILE A 66 -12.66 -1.02 -0.93
N VAL A 67 -13.92 -0.57 -0.98
CA VAL A 67 -14.88 -1.02 -2.01
C VAL A 67 -14.46 -0.56 -3.41
N GLU A 68 -13.95 0.67 -3.54
CA GLU A 68 -13.44 1.15 -4.82
C GLU A 68 -12.20 0.37 -5.29
N TYR A 69 -11.32 -0.03 -4.37
CA TYR A 69 -10.17 -0.86 -4.72
C TYR A 69 -10.60 -2.26 -5.18
N ILE A 70 -11.55 -2.90 -4.50
CA ILE A 70 -12.14 -4.18 -4.97
C ILE A 70 -12.68 -4.04 -6.40
N LYS A 71 -13.46 -2.98 -6.67
CA LYS A 71 -14.00 -2.72 -8.02
C LYS A 71 -12.89 -2.54 -9.06
N ALA A 72 -11.82 -1.81 -8.71
CA ALA A 72 -10.70 -1.58 -9.60
C ALA A 72 -9.96 -2.87 -9.95
N LEU A 73 -9.67 -3.72 -8.95
CA LEU A 73 -9.02 -5.02 -9.15
C LEU A 73 -9.88 -5.98 -9.98
N ALA A 74 -11.18 -6.03 -9.69
CA ALA A 74 -12.13 -6.84 -10.44
C ALA A 74 -12.18 -6.43 -11.92
N ARG A 75 -12.29 -5.13 -12.20
CA ARG A 75 -12.33 -4.57 -13.57
C ARG A 75 -11.02 -4.74 -14.31
N THR A 76 -9.89 -4.57 -13.64
CA THR A 76 -8.56 -4.73 -14.23
C THR A 76 -8.35 -6.17 -14.70
N ARG A 77 -8.87 -7.15 -13.95
CA ARG A 77 -8.83 -8.56 -14.34
C ARG A 77 -9.82 -8.91 -15.44
N SER A 78 -11.03 -8.36 -15.39
CA SER A 78 -12.03 -8.55 -16.44
C SER A 78 -12.95 -7.34 -16.54
N HIS A 79 -12.82 -6.58 -17.62
CA HIS A 79 -13.76 -5.50 -17.93
C HIS A 79 -15.15 -6.02 -18.32
N LYS A 80 -15.25 -7.24 -18.87
CA LYS A 80 -16.51 -7.83 -19.35
C LYS A 80 -17.31 -8.52 -18.25
N ASP A 81 -16.61 -9.12 -17.28
CA ASP A 81 -17.20 -9.87 -16.17
C ASP A 81 -16.37 -9.70 -14.89
N PRO A 82 -16.42 -8.51 -14.26
CA PRO A 82 -15.64 -8.21 -13.06
C PRO A 82 -16.08 -9.04 -11.85
N GLU A 83 -17.35 -9.44 -11.76
CA GLU A 83 -17.86 -10.21 -10.63
C GLU A 83 -17.26 -11.62 -10.59
N SER A 84 -17.25 -12.34 -11.72
CA SER A 84 -16.60 -13.65 -11.80
C SER A 84 -15.08 -13.53 -11.62
N ALA A 85 -14.47 -12.44 -12.09
CA ALA A 85 -13.04 -12.20 -11.87
C ALA A 85 -12.71 -12.01 -10.38
N TRP A 86 -13.53 -11.26 -9.63
CA TRP A 86 -13.37 -11.12 -8.18
C TRP A 86 -13.57 -12.45 -7.46
N LYS A 87 -14.61 -13.22 -7.82
CA LYS A 87 -14.87 -14.56 -7.24
C LYS A 87 -13.67 -15.50 -7.47
N SER A 88 -13.11 -15.50 -8.66
CA SER A 88 -11.94 -16.32 -9.01
C SER A 88 -10.69 -15.90 -8.24
N LEU A 89 -10.48 -14.58 -8.09
CA LEU A 89 -9.38 -14.04 -7.31
C LEU A 89 -9.48 -14.43 -5.84
N ARG A 90 -10.66 -14.29 -5.24
CA ARG A 90 -10.92 -14.73 -3.86
C ARG A 90 -10.64 -16.22 -3.67
N LEU A 91 -11.07 -17.06 -4.61
CA LEU A 91 -10.80 -18.50 -4.57
C LEU A 91 -9.29 -18.80 -4.63
N LEU A 92 -8.55 -18.14 -5.51
CA LEU A 92 -7.10 -18.28 -5.58
C LEU A 92 -6.43 -17.84 -4.27
N THR A 93 -6.85 -16.70 -3.70
CA THR A 93 -6.32 -16.21 -2.43
C THR A 93 -6.61 -17.16 -1.27
N ASP A 94 -7.83 -17.66 -1.17
CA ASP A 94 -8.20 -18.64 -0.15
C ASP A 94 -7.31 -19.89 -0.24
N THR A 95 -7.16 -20.44 -1.45
CA THR A 95 -6.39 -21.66 -1.66
C THR A 95 -4.89 -21.50 -1.38
N ALA A 96 -4.30 -20.36 -1.75
CA ALA A 96 -2.84 -20.19 -1.77
C ALA A 96 -2.27 -19.35 -0.62
N PHE A 97 -3.04 -18.44 -0.03
CA PHE A 97 -2.51 -17.39 0.85
C PHE A 97 -3.20 -17.28 2.22
N LEU A 98 -4.53 -17.40 2.29
CA LEU A 98 -5.30 -17.11 3.53
C LEU A 98 -4.72 -17.78 4.78
N ARG A 99 -4.35 -19.06 4.69
CA ARG A 99 -3.87 -19.88 5.82
C ARG A 99 -2.39 -19.68 6.15
N LYS A 100 -1.68 -18.82 5.41
CA LYS A 100 -0.25 -18.54 5.60
C LYS A 100 0.02 -17.25 6.38
N TYR A 101 -1.01 -16.43 6.61
CA TYR A 101 -0.88 -15.25 7.44
C TYR A 101 -0.80 -15.62 8.92
N ASP A 102 -0.01 -14.85 9.65
CA ASP A 102 0.02 -14.93 11.11
C ASP A 102 -1.34 -14.51 11.71
N VAL A 103 -1.65 -15.05 12.88
CA VAL A 103 -2.94 -14.82 13.57
C VAL A 103 -3.18 -13.33 13.80
N GLU A 104 -2.16 -12.58 14.20
CA GLU A 104 -2.26 -11.12 14.39
C GLU A 104 -2.73 -10.40 13.11
N CYS A 105 -2.16 -10.75 11.94
CA CYS A 105 -2.59 -10.17 10.67
C CYS A 105 -4.03 -10.56 10.32
N LEU A 106 -4.43 -11.80 10.61
CA LEU A 106 -5.81 -12.26 10.36
C LEU A 106 -6.82 -11.55 11.27
N GLU A 107 -6.48 -11.29 12.53
CA GLU A 107 -7.30 -10.52 13.46
C GLU A 107 -7.50 -9.09 12.97
N GLU A 108 -6.42 -8.44 12.52
CA GLU A 108 -6.50 -7.10 11.96
C GLU A 108 -7.33 -7.06 10.67
N MET A 109 -7.09 -7.97 9.72
CA MET A 109 -7.88 -8.05 8.49
C MET A 109 -9.35 -8.40 8.76
N LYS A 110 -9.64 -9.20 9.80
CA LYS A 110 -11.02 -9.46 10.24
C LYS A 110 -11.67 -8.18 10.79
N GLY A 111 -10.94 -7.42 11.59
CA GLY A 111 -11.37 -6.12 12.08
C GLY A 111 -11.69 -5.17 10.93
N ILE A 112 -10.83 -5.09 9.90
CA ILE A 112 -11.05 -4.27 8.70
C ILE A 112 -12.36 -4.66 8.02
N ALA A 113 -12.58 -5.95 7.80
CA ALA A 113 -13.81 -6.44 7.17
C ALA A 113 -15.06 -6.04 7.97
N ASP A 114 -15.05 -6.26 9.29
CA ASP A 114 -16.18 -5.95 10.16
C ASP A 114 -16.42 -4.44 10.30
N GLY A 115 -15.35 -3.66 10.38
CA GLY A 115 -15.40 -2.20 10.41
C GLY A 115 -16.01 -1.64 9.13
N ALA A 116 -15.54 -2.09 7.97
CA ALA A 116 -16.08 -1.68 6.68
C ALA A 116 -17.56 -2.09 6.55
N ALA A 117 -17.87 -3.34 6.90
CA ALA A 117 -19.24 -3.85 6.86
C ALA A 117 -20.18 -3.17 7.86
N ALA A 118 -19.68 -2.66 8.99
CA ALA A 118 -20.44 -1.86 9.96
C ALA A 118 -20.68 -0.43 9.47
N ALA A 119 -19.78 0.12 8.66
CA ALA A 119 -19.97 1.37 7.93
C ALA A 119 -20.89 1.24 6.70
N GLY A 120 -21.47 0.05 6.48
CA GLY A 120 -22.42 -0.21 5.40
C GLY A 120 -21.76 -0.59 4.06
N ALA A 121 -20.44 -0.79 4.03
CA ALA A 121 -19.76 -1.22 2.82
C ALA A 121 -20.27 -2.59 2.36
N LYS A 122 -20.48 -2.69 1.05
CA LYS A 122 -20.91 -3.91 0.37
C LYS A 122 -20.23 -4.00 -0.99
N TYR A 123 -20.02 -5.23 -1.45
CA TYR A 123 -19.60 -5.54 -2.80
C TYR A 123 -20.43 -6.74 -3.31
N ASP A 124 -20.95 -6.64 -4.53
CA ASP A 124 -21.83 -7.67 -5.12
C ASP A 124 -23.01 -8.04 -4.18
N GLY A 125 -23.68 -7.01 -3.64
CA GLY A 125 -24.81 -7.17 -2.69
C GLY A 125 -24.47 -7.72 -1.30
N ARG A 126 -23.24 -8.20 -1.09
CA ARG A 126 -22.76 -8.85 0.12
C ARG A 126 -21.97 -7.88 1.02
N ARG A 127 -22.09 -8.05 2.34
CA ARG A 127 -21.19 -7.38 3.33
C ARG A 127 -19.78 -7.92 3.19
N LEU A 128 -18.76 -7.07 3.24
CA LEU A 128 -17.38 -7.54 3.17
C LEU A 128 -17.08 -8.54 4.29
N ASP A 129 -16.22 -9.51 3.99
CA ASP A 129 -15.73 -10.50 4.95
C ASP A 129 -14.19 -10.56 4.94
N LEU A 130 -13.63 -11.36 5.84
CA LEU A 130 -12.18 -11.55 5.98
C LEU A 130 -11.50 -11.86 4.65
N LEU A 131 -12.12 -12.72 3.82
CA LEU A 131 -11.50 -13.15 2.57
C LEU A 131 -11.42 -12.00 1.56
N ASP A 132 -12.32 -11.01 1.59
CA ASP A 132 -12.13 -9.82 0.75
C ASP A 132 -10.87 -9.04 1.11
N ILE A 133 -10.64 -8.83 2.40
CA ILE A 133 -9.49 -8.03 2.87
C ILE A 133 -8.19 -8.78 2.63
N VAL A 134 -8.17 -10.09 2.89
CA VAL A 134 -7.03 -10.95 2.56
C VAL A 134 -6.79 -10.92 1.05
N THR A 135 -7.85 -10.92 0.23
CA THR A 135 -7.72 -10.83 -1.23
C THR A 135 -7.11 -9.50 -1.69
N LEU A 136 -7.50 -8.39 -1.08
CA LEU A 136 -6.86 -7.10 -1.33
C LEU A 136 -5.38 -7.10 -0.93
N ASN A 137 -5.07 -7.66 0.24
CA ASN A 137 -3.70 -7.70 0.75
C ASN A 137 -2.80 -8.63 -0.09
N SER A 138 -3.34 -9.73 -0.62
CA SER A 138 -2.57 -10.70 -1.43
C SER A 138 -2.57 -10.36 -2.93
N ASP A 139 -3.21 -9.28 -3.36
CA ASP A 139 -3.37 -8.96 -4.77
C ASP A 139 -2.02 -8.79 -5.49
N VAL A 140 -1.04 -8.18 -4.82
CA VAL A 140 0.29 -7.96 -5.38
C VAL A 140 1.03 -9.30 -5.54
N GLU A 141 0.99 -10.18 -4.54
CA GLU A 141 1.58 -11.53 -4.64
C GLU A 141 0.93 -12.33 -5.76
N VAL A 142 -0.40 -12.26 -5.90
CA VAL A 142 -1.14 -12.91 -6.99
C VAL A 142 -0.75 -12.31 -8.34
N GLY A 143 -0.60 -10.98 -8.44
CA GLY A 143 -0.23 -10.28 -9.67
C GLY A 143 1.15 -10.65 -10.19
N PHE A 144 2.08 -11.03 -9.31
CA PHE A 144 3.42 -11.51 -9.65
C PHE A 144 3.56 -13.04 -9.61
N LEU A 145 2.49 -13.77 -9.32
CA LEU A 145 2.53 -15.22 -9.10
C LEU A 145 3.06 -15.98 -10.32
N GLU A 146 2.65 -15.61 -11.54
CA GLU A 146 3.15 -16.25 -12.76
C GLU A 146 4.67 -16.11 -12.90
N LEU A 147 5.19 -14.90 -12.69
CA LEU A 147 6.64 -14.64 -12.77
C LEU A 147 7.40 -15.36 -11.65
N ALA A 148 6.83 -15.37 -10.44
CA ALA A 148 7.41 -16.07 -9.30
C ALA A 148 7.48 -17.58 -9.57
N LEU A 149 6.41 -18.19 -10.08
CA LEU A 149 6.37 -19.63 -10.39
C LEU A 149 7.35 -20.00 -11.51
N GLN A 150 7.51 -19.16 -12.53
CA GLN A 150 8.50 -19.38 -13.59
C GLN A 150 9.94 -19.30 -13.07
N ALA A 151 10.20 -18.46 -12.06
CA ALA A 151 11.52 -18.31 -11.45
C ALA A 151 11.80 -19.33 -10.32
N THR A 152 10.79 -20.02 -9.83
CA THR A 152 10.92 -20.95 -8.70
C THR A 152 11.27 -22.35 -9.20
N PRO A 153 12.31 -23.01 -8.65
CA PRO A 153 12.67 -24.37 -9.01
C PRO A 153 11.49 -25.33 -8.85
N THR A 154 11.31 -26.21 -9.85
CA THR A 154 10.30 -27.28 -9.80
C THR A 154 10.84 -28.55 -9.12
N GLY A 155 12.13 -28.57 -8.81
CA GLY A 155 12.84 -29.75 -8.30
C GLY A 155 13.37 -30.66 -9.41
N LEU A 156 13.04 -30.38 -10.67
CA LEU A 156 13.55 -31.09 -11.85
C LEU A 156 14.72 -30.37 -12.52
N ASP A 157 15.10 -29.19 -12.03
CA ASP A 157 16.07 -28.28 -12.65
C ASP A 157 17.48 -28.90 -12.77
N SER A 158 17.80 -29.87 -11.90
CA SER A 158 19.06 -30.62 -11.91
C SER A 158 19.03 -31.89 -12.78
N LYS A 159 17.87 -32.26 -13.34
CA LYS A 159 17.69 -33.50 -14.10
C LYS A 159 17.85 -33.23 -15.60
N LYS A 160 18.69 -34.04 -16.26
CA LYS A 160 18.84 -34.01 -17.72
C LYS A 160 17.93 -35.06 -18.34
N PHE A 161 16.87 -34.62 -18.99
CA PHE A 161 16.04 -35.47 -19.83
C PHE A 161 16.57 -35.37 -21.27
N GLY A 162 16.75 -36.48 -21.97
CA GLY A 162 17.53 -36.59 -23.22
C GLY A 162 17.06 -35.79 -24.44
N ARG A 163 16.10 -34.88 -24.28
CA ARG A 163 15.61 -33.96 -25.32
C ARG A 163 15.89 -32.54 -24.86
N GLN A 164 16.54 -31.74 -25.70
CA GLN A 164 16.76 -30.31 -25.45
C GLN A 164 15.40 -29.65 -25.23
N GLN A 165 15.15 -29.20 -23.99
CA GLN A 165 14.01 -28.35 -23.70
C GLN A 165 14.35 -26.93 -24.19
N ALA A 166 13.41 -26.32 -24.91
CA ALA A 166 13.51 -24.90 -25.21
C ALA A 166 13.54 -24.12 -23.90
N SER A 167 14.49 -23.21 -23.75
CA SER A 167 14.48 -22.28 -22.62
C SER A 167 13.18 -21.48 -22.66
N PRO A 168 12.52 -21.26 -21.51
CA PRO A 168 11.40 -20.34 -21.44
C PRO A 168 11.81 -18.97 -22.00
N PRO A 169 10.91 -18.25 -22.68
CA PRO A 169 11.19 -16.89 -23.12
C PRO A 169 11.58 -16.01 -21.92
N LEU A 170 12.53 -15.10 -22.13
CA LEU A 170 12.97 -14.17 -21.11
C LEU A 170 11.79 -13.32 -20.64
N VAL A 171 11.52 -13.36 -19.33
CA VAL A 171 10.54 -12.50 -18.69
C VAL A 171 10.95 -11.05 -18.89
N ASN A 172 10.06 -10.23 -19.44
CA ASN A 172 10.27 -8.79 -19.56
C ASN A 172 10.38 -8.19 -18.14
N ARG A 173 11.58 -7.73 -17.76
CA ARG A 173 11.82 -7.11 -16.46
C ARG A 173 11.05 -5.80 -16.39
N ARG A 174 10.00 -5.77 -15.57
CA ARG A 174 9.32 -4.52 -15.22
C ARG A 174 9.99 -3.94 -13.98
N GLU A 175 10.55 -2.74 -14.11
CA GLU A 175 10.98 -1.95 -12.97
C GLU A 175 9.74 -1.26 -12.36
N MET A 176 9.45 -1.56 -11.09
CA MET A 176 8.24 -1.10 -10.40
C MET A 176 8.57 -0.20 -9.21
N CYS A 177 9.80 -0.19 -8.70
CA CYS A 177 10.22 0.67 -7.59
C CYS A 177 11.65 1.15 -7.77
N SER A 178 11.98 2.30 -7.17
CA SER A 178 13.35 2.75 -6.97
C SER A 178 13.55 3.16 -5.52
N ALA A 179 14.70 2.83 -4.95
CA ALA A 179 15.03 3.12 -3.57
C ALA A 179 16.48 3.54 -3.42
N PHE A 180 16.77 4.40 -2.45
CA PHE A 180 18.14 4.77 -2.10
C PHE A 180 18.31 4.88 -0.60
N VAL A 181 19.56 4.71 -0.16
CA VAL A 181 20.01 5.01 1.20
C VAL A 181 21.22 5.93 1.08
N ALA A 182 21.14 7.09 1.72
CA ALA A 182 22.23 8.04 1.79
C ALA A 182 22.74 8.12 3.23
N THR A 183 24.07 8.11 3.37
CA THR A 183 24.78 8.23 4.65
C THR A 183 25.80 9.36 4.57
N THR A 184 26.43 9.69 5.69
CA THR A 184 27.43 10.76 5.75
C THR A 184 28.64 10.44 4.88
N PRO A 185 29.22 11.41 4.14
CA PRO A 185 28.99 12.85 4.21
C PRO A 185 27.86 13.39 3.30
N ALA A 186 27.09 12.54 2.61
CA ALA A 186 25.99 13.01 1.75
C ALA A 186 24.79 13.54 2.54
N THR A 187 24.68 13.21 3.83
CA THR A 187 23.63 13.66 4.76
C THR A 187 24.25 14.31 6.00
N ASP A 188 23.51 15.20 6.65
CA ASP A 188 23.96 15.86 7.88
C ASP A 188 23.80 14.95 9.11
N LYS A 189 24.92 14.73 9.83
CA LYS A 189 24.95 13.98 11.10
C LYS A 189 24.02 14.59 12.15
N SER A 190 23.85 15.91 12.16
CA SER A 190 23.00 16.61 13.13
C SER A 190 21.52 16.23 12.99
N THR A 191 21.12 15.77 11.80
CA THR A 191 19.74 15.36 11.45
C THR A 191 19.52 13.84 11.50
N GLY A 192 20.48 13.08 12.03
CA GLY A 192 20.39 11.62 12.14
C GLY A 192 21.27 10.84 11.16
N GLY A 193 21.94 11.52 10.20
CA GLY A 193 23.02 10.94 9.39
C GLY A 193 22.64 9.81 8.41
N VAL A 194 21.38 9.39 8.37
CA VAL A 194 20.84 8.39 7.43
C VAL A 194 19.55 8.93 6.82
N MET A 195 19.46 8.89 5.50
CA MET A 195 18.24 9.19 4.75
C MET A 195 17.88 8.00 3.88
N LEU A 196 16.62 7.58 3.97
CA LEU A 196 16.04 6.53 3.12
C LEU A 196 15.00 7.16 2.21
N GLY A 197 15.01 6.79 0.94
CA GLY A 197 13.99 7.19 -0.02
C GLY A 197 13.49 5.99 -0.80
N HIS A 198 12.19 5.95 -1.06
CA HIS A 198 11.53 4.95 -1.88
C HIS A 198 10.48 5.61 -2.76
N ILE A 199 10.38 5.18 -4.01
CA ILE A 199 9.30 5.55 -4.92
C ILE A 199 8.68 4.28 -5.52
N THR A 200 7.37 4.16 -5.35
CA THR A 200 6.56 3.13 -5.99
C THR A 200 6.09 3.64 -7.35
N MET A 201 6.34 2.86 -8.41
CA MET A 201 5.93 3.12 -9.79
C MET A 201 5.01 1.99 -10.25
N SER A 202 3.79 2.33 -10.67
CA SER A 202 2.83 1.36 -11.15
C SER A 202 1.89 2.02 -12.16
N SER A 203 1.00 1.22 -12.74
CA SER A 203 -0.09 1.74 -13.57
C SER A 203 -0.97 2.72 -12.77
N LEU A 204 -1.52 3.74 -13.44
CA LEU A 204 -2.42 4.72 -12.83
C LEU A 204 -3.65 4.05 -12.19
N SER A 205 -4.16 3.00 -12.82
CA SER A 205 -5.29 2.20 -12.34
C SER A 205 -5.02 1.49 -11.00
N TRP A 206 -3.76 1.36 -10.59
CA TRP A 206 -3.38 0.73 -9.33
C TRP A 206 -2.90 1.77 -8.31
N VAL A 207 -2.00 2.68 -8.73
CA VAL A 207 -1.34 3.63 -7.81
C VAL A 207 -2.32 4.60 -7.13
N TYR A 208 -3.47 4.89 -7.75
CA TYR A 208 -4.51 5.75 -7.16
C TYR A 208 -5.16 5.13 -5.91
N HIS A 209 -5.06 3.82 -5.70
CA HIS A 209 -5.67 3.12 -4.57
C HIS A 209 -4.71 2.93 -3.37
N ILE A 210 -3.43 3.29 -3.52
CA ILE A 210 -2.39 3.09 -2.50
C ILE A 210 -1.77 4.42 -2.03
N ASN A 211 -2.52 5.51 -2.14
CA ASN A 211 -2.11 6.84 -1.68
C ASN A 211 -2.52 7.08 -0.22
N VAL A 212 -2.13 6.15 0.68
CA VAL A 212 -2.44 6.23 2.11
C VAL A 212 -1.15 6.41 2.91
N TRP A 213 -1.14 7.38 3.81
CA TRP A 213 -0.15 7.47 4.88
C TRP A 213 -0.77 6.89 6.14
N LEU A 214 -0.39 5.66 6.46
CA LEU A 214 -0.92 4.91 7.57
C LEU A 214 -0.03 5.07 8.79
N ASP A 215 -0.55 5.71 9.82
CA ASP A 215 0.05 5.84 11.14
C ASP A 215 -0.59 4.82 12.09
N VAL A 216 0.21 3.89 12.60
CA VAL A 216 -0.27 2.79 13.46
C VAL A 216 0.39 2.87 14.83
N THR A 217 -0.44 2.93 15.87
CA THR A 217 0.02 2.79 17.26
C THR A 217 -0.49 1.47 17.86
N PRO A 218 0.26 0.37 17.72
CA PRO A 218 -0.20 -0.94 18.19
C PRO A 218 -0.13 -1.05 19.72
N THR A 219 -0.94 -1.92 20.32
CA THR A 219 -0.85 -2.25 21.76
C THR A 219 0.48 -2.88 22.14
N ASN A 220 1.09 -3.64 21.23
CA ASN A 220 2.38 -4.29 21.42
C ASN A 220 3.33 -3.89 20.30
N GLY A 221 4.59 -3.58 20.64
CA GLY A 221 5.59 -3.12 19.69
C GLY A 221 5.71 -1.60 19.63
N HIS A 222 6.16 -1.08 18.49
CA HIS A 222 6.44 0.35 18.31
C HIS A 222 5.44 0.97 17.34
N ARG A 223 5.09 2.24 17.59
CA ARG A 223 4.40 3.07 16.61
C ARG A 223 5.23 3.14 15.33
N PHE A 224 4.58 2.98 14.18
CA PHE A 224 5.22 3.13 12.88
C PHE A 224 4.29 3.90 11.94
N VAL A 225 4.90 4.50 10.92
CA VAL A 225 4.19 5.15 9.82
C VAL A 225 4.67 4.51 8.53
N CYS A 226 3.75 4.11 7.68
CA CYS A 226 4.06 3.54 6.38
C CYS A 226 3.20 4.14 5.26
N GLN A 227 3.69 3.93 4.05
CA GLN A 227 2.93 3.98 2.83
C GLN A 227 2.73 2.56 2.33
#